data_AF-A0A9X3VBK5-F1
#
_entry.id   AF-A0A9X3VBK5-F1
#
_cell.length_a   1.000
_cell.length_b   1.000
_cell.length_c   1.000
_cell.angle_alpha   90.00
_cell.angle_beta   90.00
_cell.angle_gamma   90.00
#
_symmetry.space_group_name_H-M   'P 1'
#
loop_
_entity.id
_entity.type
_entity.pdbx_description
1 polymer ?
#
loop_
_entity_poly.entity_id
_entity_poly.type
_entity_poly.pdbx_seq_one_letter_code
_entity_poly.pdbx_strand_id
1 'polypeptide(L)'
;MPTSPPSSSPARPPADPTASAPVPERVERRVDTTQKHPAPNAEQKDLNSPEARLPHERDQSVDMTDGEPRPEIQQAHDDLERGLKDTDRGTPAHEAYQKQK
;
A
#
# COMPACT_ATOMS: atom_id res chain seq x y z
N MET A 1 27.60 -23.72 -22.36
CA MET A 1 27.74 -24.13 -20.95
C MET A 1 29.15 -24.64 -20.73
N PRO A 2 29.76 -24.44 -19.55
CA PRO A 2 29.89 -23.20 -18.78
C PRO A 2 31.33 -22.63 -19.09
N THR A 3 32.09 -21.87 -18.29
CA THR A 3 32.01 -21.25 -16.95
C THR A 3 32.48 -19.78 -17.02
N SER A 4 32.60 -19.11 -15.87
CA SER A 4 33.44 -17.92 -15.66
C SER A 4 34.34 -18.16 -14.44
N PRO A 5 35.52 -17.52 -14.32
CA PRO A 5 36.38 -17.67 -13.15
C PRO A 5 35.81 -16.93 -11.92
N PRO A 6 36.10 -17.38 -10.69
CA PRO A 6 35.64 -16.71 -9.47
C PRO A 6 36.39 -15.39 -9.22
N SER A 7 35.63 -14.33 -8.91
CA SER A 7 36.21 -13.06 -8.45
C SER A 7 36.65 -13.19 -6.99
N SER A 8 37.94 -13.04 -6.74
CA SER A 8 38.51 -13.03 -5.39
C SER A 8 38.27 -11.67 -4.73
N SER A 9 37.49 -11.65 -3.64
CA SER A 9 37.30 -10.46 -2.81
C SER A 9 38.44 -10.33 -1.79
N PRO A 10 39.13 -9.18 -1.66
CA PRO A 10 40.14 -8.99 -0.64
C PRO A 10 39.51 -8.90 0.75
N ALA A 11 40.11 -9.56 1.74
CA ALA A 11 39.64 -9.55 3.12
C ALA A 11 39.74 -8.14 3.74
N ARG A 12 38.69 -7.71 4.45
CA ARG A 12 38.63 -6.40 5.12
C ARG A 12 39.34 -6.48 6.48
N PRO A 13 40.28 -5.57 6.82
CA PRO A 13 40.90 -5.53 8.14
C PRO A 13 39.88 -5.09 9.22
N PRO A 14 40.13 -5.41 10.51
CA PRO A 14 39.25 -5.01 11.61
C PRO A 14 39.22 -3.48 11.75
N ALA A 15 38.05 -2.92 12.07
CA ALA A 15 37.85 -1.48 12.15
C ALA A 15 38.08 -0.95 13.58
N ASP A 16 38.90 0.09 13.70
CA ASP A 16 39.04 0.87 14.94
C ASP A 16 37.74 1.62 15.26
N PRO A 17 37.20 1.55 16.49
CA PRO A 17 35.89 2.11 16.83
C PRO A 17 35.86 3.63 17.03
N THR A 18 36.99 4.33 16.84
CA THR A 18 37.11 5.79 17.04
C THR A 18 37.12 6.61 15.75
N ALA A 19 37.14 5.97 14.58
CA ALA A 19 37.00 6.66 13.30
C ALA A 19 35.53 7.06 13.07
N SER A 20 35.22 8.35 13.20
CA SER A 20 33.92 8.89 12.77
C SER A 20 33.69 8.55 11.29
N ALA A 21 32.54 7.94 10.98
CA ALA A 21 32.20 7.58 9.61
C ALA A 21 32.22 8.83 8.72
N PRO A 22 32.81 8.77 7.51
CA PRO A 22 32.83 9.91 6.60
C PRO A 22 31.39 10.27 6.23
N VAL A 23 30.96 11.50 6.57
CA VAL A 23 29.68 12.05 6.13
C VAL A 23 29.75 12.18 4.60
N PRO A 24 28.82 11.59 3.83
CA PRO A 24 28.83 11.75 2.39
C PRO A 24 28.57 13.21 2.02
N GLU A 25 29.40 13.79 1.14
CA GLU A 25 29.14 15.12 0.63
C GLU A 25 27.78 15.18 -0.08
N ARG A 26 27.02 16.24 0.19
CA ARG A 26 25.70 16.46 -0.39
C ARG A 26 25.83 16.91 -1.84
N VAL A 27 25.97 15.95 -2.76
CA VAL A 27 25.88 16.21 -4.20
C VAL A 27 24.45 16.64 -4.52
N GLU A 28 24.24 17.93 -4.74
CA GLU A 28 22.96 18.45 -5.23
C GLU A 28 22.73 18.00 -6.68
N ARG A 29 21.85 17.01 -6.85
CA ARG A 29 21.42 16.55 -8.18
C ARG A 29 20.59 17.63 -8.86
N ARG A 30 21.26 18.51 -9.61
CA ARG A 30 20.60 19.45 -10.53
C ARG A 30 19.92 18.67 -11.65
N VAL A 31 18.60 18.79 -11.75
CA VAL A 31 17.81 18.21 -12.83
C VAL A 31 17.60 19.29 -13.89
N ASP A 32 17.93 18.98 -15.15
CA ASP A 32 17.69 19.88 -16.28
C ASP A 32 16.20 19.84 -16.66
N THR A 33 15.46 20.89 -16.27
CA THR A 33 14.04 21.04 -16.57
C THR A 33 13.76 21.55 -18.00
N THR A 34 14.80 21.82 -18.79
CA THR A 34 14.68 22.18 -20.22
C THR A 34 14.24 20.98 -21.05
N GLN A 35 14.56 19.76 -20.59
CA GLN A 35 14.15 18.53 -21.25
C GLN A 35 12.68 18.22 -20.93
N LYS A 36 11.89 17.99 -21.99
CA LYS A 36 10.50 17.53 -21.84
C LYS A 36 10.50 16.12 -21.26
N HIS A 37 10.33 16.02 -19.94
CA HIS A 37 10.15 14.72 -19.29
C HIS A 37 9.01 13.95 -19.98
N PRO A 38 9.21 12.68 -20.36
CA PRO A 38 8.11 11.85 -20.82
C PRO A 38 7.10 11.74 -19.67
N ALA A 39 5.82 11.94 -19.97
CA ALA A 39 4.77 11.72 -18.99
C ALA A 39 4.88 10.27 -18.48
N PRO A 40 4.85 10.03 -17.15
CA PRO A 40 5.01 8.69 -16.60
C PRO A 40 3.87 7.81 -17.11
N ASN A 41 4.24 6.87 -17.98
CA ASN A 41 3.37 5.93 -18.68
C ASN A 41 1.94 6.45 -18.90
N ALA A 42 1.79 7.39 -19.84
CA ALA A 42 0.50 7.67 -20.44
C ALA A 42 0.07 6.48 -21.31
N GLU A 43 -0.18 5.34 -20.66
CA GLU A 43 -1.03 4.28 -21.19
C GLU A 43 -2.27 4.94 -21.74
N GLN A 44 -2.72 4.50 -22.91
CA GLN A 44 -3.90 5.05 -23.55
C GLN A 44 -5.07 4.96 -22.58
N LYS A 45 -5.35 6.06 -21.86
CA LYS A 45 -6.60 6.24 -21.13
C LYS A 45 -7.68 5.93 -22.13
N ASP A 46 -8.46 4.90 -21.84
CA ASP A 46 -9.63 4.55 -22.65
C ASP A 46 -10.39 5.86 -22.86
N LEU A 47 -10.56 6.27 -24.12
CA LEU A 47 -11.12 7.58 -24.45
C LEU A 47 -12.60 7.69 -24.06
N ASN A 48 -13.19 6.57 -23.63
CA ASN A 48 -14.52 6.47 -23.04
C ASN A 48 -14.52 6.50 -21.49
N SER A 49 -13.34 6.51 -20.84
CA SER A 49 -13.25 6.77 -19.41
C SER A 49 -13.70 8.20 -19.12
N PRO A 50 -14.53 8.44 -18.08
CA PRO A 50 -14.89 9.79 -17.69
C PRO A 50 -13.63 10.60 -17.37
N GLU A 51 -13.65 11.88 -17.76
CA GLU A 51 -12.55 12.79 -17.48
C GLU A 51 -12.27 12.84 -15.97
N ALA A 52 -10.99 12.94 -15.59
CA ALA A 52 -10.59 12.83 -14.20
C ALA A 52 -11.11 14.05 -13.42
N ARG A 53 -12.19 13.84 -12.66
CA ARG A 53 -12.87 14.84 -11.81
C ARG A 53 -11.86 15.69 -11.03
N LEU A 54 -12.06 17.00 -11.02
CA LEU A 54 -11.28 17.93 -10.20
C LEU A 54 -11.40 17.54 -8.71
N PRO A 55 -10.43 17.89 -7.84
CA PRO A 55 -10.45 17.46 -6.44
C PRO A 55 -11.78 17.77 -5.73
N HIS A 56 -12.32 18.98 -5.94
CA HIS A 56 -13.59 19.41 -5.36
C HIS A 56 -14.84 18.78 -6.00
N GLU A 57 -14.76 18.30 -7.24
CA GLU A 57 -15.85 17.53 -7.88
C GLU A 57 -15.84 16.09 -7.37
N ARG A 58 -14.64 15.50 -7.25
CA ARG A 58 -14.43 14.16 -6.70
C ARG A 58 -14.88 14.11 -5.23
N ASP A 59 -14.53 15.10 -4.42
CA ASP A 59 -14.93 15.17 -3.00
C ASP A 59 -16.43 15.45 -2.79
N GLN A 60 -17.16 15.96 -3.79
CA GLN A 60 -18.62 16.10 -3.77
C GLN A 60 -19.37 14.92 -4.40
N SER A 61 -18.64 13.91 -4.90
CA SER A 61 -19.26 12.78 -5.60
C SER A 61 -19.64 11.63 -4.67
N VAL A 62 -20.81 11.03 -4.92
CA VAL A 62 -21.44 10.00 -4.07
C VAL A 62 -21.16 8.57 -4.54
N ASP A 63 -20.71 8.42 -5.78
CA ASP A 63 -20.39 7.18 -6.50
C ASP A 63 -18.91 6.77 -6.38
N MET A 64 -18.29 7.13 -5.25
CA MET A 64 -16.87 6.87 -4.96
C MET A 64 -16.58 5.42 -4.56
N THR A 65 -17.64 4.67 -4.21
CA THR A 65 -17.63 3.23 -4.02
C THR A 65 -18.56 2.58 -5.04
N ASP A 66 -18.36 1.29 -5.25
CA ASP A 66 -19.18 0.39 -6.07
C ASP A 66 -20.60 0.17 -5.53
N GLY A 67 -20.99 0.82 -4.44
CA GLY A 67 -22.32 0.71 -3.80
C GLY A 67 -22.55 -0.61 -3.05
N GLU A 68 -21.85 -1.68 -3.42
CA GLU A 68 -21.95 -3.01 -2.83
C GLU A 68 -21.30 -3.07 -1.43
N PRO A 69 -22.04 -3.38 -0.37
CA PRO A 69 -21.45 -3.61 0.95
C PRO A 69 -20.66 -4.91 0.94
N ARG A 70 -19.47 -4.90 1.55
CA ARG A 70 -18.62 -6.09 1.69
C ARG A 70 -19.37 -7.25 2.39
N PRO A 71 -19.08 -8.52 2.07
CA PRO A 71 -19.82 -9.66 2.63
C PRO A 71 -19.76 -9.72 4.16
N GLU A 72 -18.67 -9.29 4.78
CA GLU A 72 -18.55 -9.25 6.25
C GLU A 72 -19.49 -8.19 6.88
N ILE A 73 -19.78 -7.10 6.16
CA ILE A 73 -20.72 -6.05 6.59
C ILE A 73 -22.17 -6.52 6.44
N GLN A 74 -22.48 -7.26 5.36
CA GLN A 74 -23.78 -7.90 5.18
C GLN A 74 -24.04 -8.92 6.31
N GLN A 75 -23.07 -9.78 6.62
CA GLN A 75 -23.19 -10.70 7.75
C GLN A 75 -23.37 -9.97 9.09
N ALA A 76 -22.58 -8.93 9.36
CA ALA A 76 -22.70 -8.18 10.61
C ALA A 76 -24.08 -7.50 10.76
N HIS A 77 -24.69 -7.05 9.67
CA HIS A 77 -26.07 -6.55 9.65
C HIS A 77 -27.06 -7.65 10.06
N ASP A 78 -27.03 -8.80 9.39
CA ASP A 78 -27.93 -9.93 9.67
C ASP A 78 -27.77 -10.47 11.10
N ASP A 79 -26.55 -10.49 11.64
CA ASP A 79 -26.27 -10.88 13.01
C ASP A 79 -26.82 -9.84 14.02
N LEU A 80 -26.75 -8.53 13.71
CA LEU A 80 -27.40 -7.50 14.53
C LEU A 80 -28.93 -7.60 14.51
N GLU A 81 -29.56 -7.87 13.36
CA GLU A 81 -31.01 -8.11 13.26
C GLU A 81 -31.45 -9.32 14.11
N ARG A 82 -30.59 -10.34 14.22
CA ARG A 82 -30.79 -11.52 15.09
C ARG A 82 -30.51 -11.25 16.58
N GLY A 83 -30.04 -10.05 16.92
CA GLY A 83 -29.68 -9.68 18.30
C GLY A 83 -28.35 -10.26 18.78
N LEU A 84 -27.48 -10.71 17.87
CA LEU A 84 -26.11 -11.11 18.20
C LEU A 84 -25.27 -9.87 18.54
N LYS A 85 -24.49 -9.94 19.61
CA LYS A 85 -23.75 -8.78 20.16
C LYS A 85 -22.27 -8.73 19.77
N ASP A 86 -21.68 -9.87 19.40
CA ASP A 86 -20.26 -10.05 19.08
C ASP A 86 -20.17 -10.58 17.64
N THR A 87 -20.61 -9.76 16.69
CA THR A 87 -20.88 -10.14 15.29
C THR A 87 -19.61 -10.36 14.46
N ASP A 88 -18.47 -9.80 14.90
CA ASP A 88 -17.15 -10.00 14.30
C ASP A 88 -16.62 -11.43 14.50
N ARG A 89 -17.09 -12.13 15.54
CA ARG A 89 -16.73 -13.52 15.87
C ARG A 89 -17.85 -14.52 15.61
N GLY A 90 -19.06 -14.06 15.30
CA GLY A 90 -20.22 -14.88 14.95
C GLY A 90 -20.66 -15.87 16.06
N THR A 91 -21.32 -16.95 15.64
CA THR A 91 -21.93 -17.97 16.53
C THR A 91 -21.02 -18.47 17.66
N PRO A 92 -19.74 -18.82 17.44
CA PRO A 92 -18.87 -19.35 18.50
C PRO A 92 -18.70 -18.40 19.69
N ALA A 93 -18.63 -17.09 19.46
CA ALA A 93 -18.52 -16.11 20.54
C ALA A 93 -19.85 -15.87 21.25
N HIS A 94 -20.97 -15.87 20.52
CA HIS A 94 -22.29 -15.83 21.16
C HIS A 94 -22.50 -17.02 22.10
N GLU A 95 -22.17 -18.23 21.66
CA GLU A 95 -22.22 -19.42 22.51
C GLU A 95 -21.31 -19.32 23.74
N ALA A 96 -20.10 -18.80 23.58
CA ALA A 96 -19.16 -18.61 24.69
C ALA A 96 -19.73 -17.61 25.72
N TYR A 97 -20.35 -16.52 25.27
CA TYR A 97 -20.99 -15.54 26.13
C TYR A 97 -22.18 -16.13 26.92
N GLN A 98 -23.02 -16.94 26.27
CA GLN A 98 -24.13 -17.63 26.95
C GLN A 98 -23.64 -18.64 27.99
N LYS A 99 -22.51 -19.32 27.74
CA LYS A 99 -21.88 -20.27 28.69
C LYS A 99 -21.23 -19.58 29.90
N GLN A 100 -21.06 -18.26 29.89
CA GLN A 100 -20.44 -17.48 30.97
C GLN A 100 -21.48 -16.80 31.89
N LYS A 101 -22.76 -16.78 31.52
CA LYS A 101 -23.86 -16.25 32.34
C LYS A 101 -24.48 -17.28 33.26
#